data_AF-A0AAN9F3M4-F1
#
_entry.id   AF-A0AAN9F3M4-F1
#
_cell.length_a   1.000
_cell.length_b   1.000
_cell.length_c   1.000
_cell.angle_alpha   90.00
_cell.angle_beta   90.00
_cell.angle_gamma   90.00
#
_symmetry.space_group_name_H-M   'P 1'
#
loop_
_entity.id
_entity.type
_entity.pdbx_description
1 polymer ?
#
loop_
_entity_poly.entity_id
_entity_poly.type
_entity_poly.pdbx_seq_one_letter_code
_entity_poly.pdbx_strand_id
1 'polypeptide(L)'
;MDEDSFDHLVPCSSAAAESAIRIASAGAIWGLCMGPYEADRNGLKGMAKASHTARLSIKSGTNCGFVAVLFTGARCGLRRYRGQDDWVNGFIAAGVTGAVVAARTGARVIPMASMVSVACGAAEYYRLSR
;
A
#
# COMPACT_ATOMS: atom_id res chain seq x y z
N MET A 1 11.06 -5.85 12.29
CA MET A 1 9.79 -6.13 13.00
C MET A 1 9.37 -7.47 12.45
N ASP A 2 9.58 -8.50 13.25
CA ASP A 2 9.49 -9.90 12.86
C ASP A 2 8.03 -10.33 12.63
N GLU A 3 7.57 -10.22 11.38
CA GLU A 3 6.24 -10.63 10.93
C GLU A 3 6.16 -12.13 10.59
N ASP A 4 7.30 -12.80 10.37
CA ASP A 4 7.35 -14.18 9.85
C ASP A 4 6.99 -15.26 10.89
N SER A 5 7.05 -14.97 12.20
CA SER A 5 6.82 -15.98 13.25
C SER A 5 5.35 -16.15 13.67
N PHE A 6 4.47 -15.20 13.35
CA PHE A 6 3.02 -15.30 13.63
C PHE A 6 2.23 -15.98 12.49
N ASP A 7 2.86 -16.14 11.33
CA ASP A 7 2.23 -16.47 10.05
C ASP A 7 1.79 -17.94 9.91
N HIS A 8 2.19 -18.82 10.84
CA HIS A 8 1.83 -20.24 10.81
C HIS A 8 0.53 -20.60 11.55
N LEU A 9 -0.04 -19.69 12.37
CA LEU A 9 -1.22 -19.97 13.20
C LEU A 9 -2.47 -19.15 12.83
N VAL A 10 -2.32 -18.01 12.16
CA VAL A 10 -3.45 -17.18 11.74
C VAL A 10 -3.93 -17.53 10.33
N PRO A 11 -5.25 -17.63 10.10
CA PRO A 11 -5.76 -17.80 8.74
C PRO A 11 -5.37 -16.59 7.88
N CYS A 12 -5.01 -16.82 6.62
CA CYS A 12 -4.61 -15.78 5.67
C CYS A 12 -5.61 -14.62 5.55
N SER A 13 -6.88 -14.85 5.84
CA SER A 13 -7.91 -13.82 5.93
C SER A 13 -7.67 -12.83 7.08
N SER A 14 -7.21 -13.31 8.23
CA SER A 14 -6.86 -12.48 9.40
C SER A 14 -5.63 -11.64 9.13
N ALA A 15 -4.57 -12.25 8.56
CA ALA A 15 -3.36 -11.53 8.19
C ALA A 15 -3.63 -10.47 7.10
N ALA A 16 -4.44 -10.80 6.10
CA ALA A 16 -4.82 -9.85 5.06
C ALA A 16 -5.70 -8.70 5.60
N ALA A 17 -6.58 -8.96 6.57
CA ALA A 17 -7.39 -7.93 7.19
C ALA A 17 -6.52 -6.99 8.04
N GLU A 18 -5.60 -7.52 8.82
CA GLU A 18 -4.69 -6.73 9.64
C GLU A 18 -3.78 -5.85 8.77
N SER A 19 -3.15 -6.42 7.74
CA SER A 19 -2.29 -5.66 6.81
C SER A 19 -3.09 -4.58 6.07
N ALA A 20 -4.32 -4.90 5.65
CA ALA A 20 -5.22 -3.94 5.01
C ALA A 20 -5.55 -2.77 5.93
N ILE A 21 -5.91 -3.00 7.20
CA ILE A 21 -6.26 -1.93 8.14
C ILE A 21 -5.05 -1.02 8.39
N ARG A 22 -3.87 -1.60 8.62
CA ARG A 22 -2.63 -0.83 8.85
C ARG A 22 -2.26 0.02 7.63
N ILE A 23 -2.29 -0.54 6.44
CA ILE A 23 -1.88 0.17 5.22
C ILE A 23 -2.97 1.14 4.74
N ALA A 24 -4.25 0.81 4.90
CA ALA A 24 -5.35 1.71 4.58
C ALA A 24 -5.39 2.93 5.49
N SER A 25 -5.14 2.75 6.79
CA SER A 25 -5.06 3.87 7.74
C SER A 25 -3.89 4.79 7.43
N ALA A 26 -2.70 4.25 7.13
CA ALA A 26 -1.57 5.04 6.64
C ALA A 26 -1.91 5.80 5.35
N GLY A 27 -2.54 5.15 4.38
CA GLY A 27 -2.98 5.78 3.13
C GLY A 27 -4.04 6.87 3.34
N ALA A 28 -4.94 6.69 4.31
CA ALA A 28 -5.98 7.67 4.66
C ALA A 28 -5.38 8.89 5.36
N ILE A 29 -4.46 8.69 6.31
CA ILE A 29 -3.72 9.77 6.98
C ILE A 29 -2.94 10.58 5.93
N TRP A 30 -2.25 9.89 5.01
CA TRP A 30 -1.55 10.55 3.91
C TRP A 30 -2.49 11.41 3.05
N GLY A 31 -3.64 10.86 2.64
CA GLY A 31 -4.62 11.61 1.85
C GLY A 31 -5.26 12.77 2.61
N LEU A 32 -5.37 12.68 3.94
CA LEU A 32 -5.86 13.78 4.78
C LEU A 32 -4.83 14.89 4.91
N CYS A 33 -3.54 14.55 5.02
CA CYS A 33 -2.45 15.52 5.05
C CYS A 33 -2.21 16.21 3.70
N MET A 34 -2.28 15.45 2.60
CA MET A 34 -2.06 15.97 1.24
C MET A 34 -3.28 16.64 0.61
N GLY A 35 -4.48 16.25 1.02
CA GLY A 35 -5.73 16.81 0.50
C GLY A 35 -5.89 18.33 0.62
N PRO A 36 -5.60 18.98 1.77
CA PRO A 36 -5.68 20.44 1.86
C PRO A 36 -4.66 21.14 0.97
N TYR A 37 -3.48 20.54 0.77
CA TYR A 37 -2.43 21.07 -0.09
C TYR A 37 -2.82 21.03 -1.58
N GLU A 38 -3.31 19.88 -2.05
CA GLU A 38 -3.79 19.74 -3.44
C GLU A 38 -5.03 20.59 -3.71
N ALA A 39 -5.95 20.67 -2.74
CA ALA A 39 -7.15 21.48 -2.88
C ALA A 39 -6.83 22.98 -2.99
N ASP A 40 -5.82 23.45 -2.26
CA ASP A 40 -5.34 24.83 -2.33
C ASP A 40 -4.74 25.15 -3.70
N ARG A 41 -3.88 24.25 -4.22
CA ARG A 41 -3.27 24.38 -5.54
C ARG A 41 -4.31 24.43 -6.67
N ASN A 42 -5.43 23.72 -6.49
CA ASN A 42 -6.52 23.69 -7.45
C ASN A 42 -7.55 24.83 -7.24
N GLY A 43 -7.30 25.75 -6.30
CA GLY A 43 -8.17 26.91 -6.05
C GLY A 43 -9.51 26.59 -5.37
N LEU A 44 -9.66 25.39 -4.79
CA LEU A 44 -10.89 24.97 -4.12
C LEU A 44 -11.02 25.69 -2.76
N LYS A 45 -12.21 26.24 -2.48
CA LYS A 45 -12.52 26.94 -1.22
C LYS A 45 -13.73 26.33 -0.50
N GLY A 46 -13.81 26.54 0.81
CA GLY A 46 -14.97 26.17 1.63
C GLY A 46 -15.32 24.66 1.55
N MET A 47 -16.60 24.36 1.32
CA MET A 47 -17.11 22.98 1.27
C MET A 47 -16.49 22.15 0.15
N ALA A 48 -16.10 22.76 -0.98
CA ALA A 48 -15.46 22.05 -2.08
C ALA A 48 -14.08 21.51 -1.66
N LYS A 49 -13.29 22.30 -0.90
CA LYS A 49 -12.00 21.89 -0.32
C LYS A 49 -12.18 20.72 0.66
N ALA A 50 -13.14 20.84 1.59
CA ALA A 50 -13.42 19.77 2.56
C ALA A 50 -13.85 18.46 1.87
N SER A 51 -14.72 18.55 0.86
CA SER A 51 -15.16 17.38 0.10
C SER A 51 -14.03 16.74 -0.72
N HIS A 52 -13.12 17.54 -1.25
CA HIS A 52 -11.97 17.06 -2.01
C HIS A 52 -10.98 16.32 -1.12
N THR A 53 -10.62 16.91 0.02
CA THR A 53 -9.74 16.28 1.02
C THR A 53 -10.32 14.98 1.56
N ALA A 54 -11.62 14.96 1.89
CA ALA A 54 -12.28 13.74 2.36
C ALA A 54 -12.27 12.63 1.30
N ARG A 55 -12.59 12.98 0.04
CA ARG A 55 -12.53 12.03 -1.08
C ARG A 55 -11.11 11.53 -1.34
N LEU A 56 -10.10 12.39 -1.25
CA LEU A 56 -8.70 12.00 -1.43
C LEU A 56 -8.25 11.05 -0.32
N SER A 57 -8.60 11.33 0.93
CA SER A 57 -8.31 10.48 2.09
C SER A 57 -8.90 9.08 1.92
N ILE A 58 -10.19 9.01 1.58
CA ILE A 58 -10.89 7.73 1.36
C ILE A 58 -10.30 6.98 0.17
N LYS A 59 -10.05 7.66 -0.95
CA LYS A 59 -9.52 7.04 -2.17
C LYS A 59 -8.08 6.54 -1.98
N SER A 60 -7.24 7.31 -1.30
CA SER A 60 -5.87 6.93 -0.95
C SER A 60 -5.87 5.72 -0.03
N GLY A 61 -6.64 5.76 1.06
CA GLY A 61 -6.76 4.63 2.00
C GLY A 61 -7.30 3.36 1.35
N THR A 62 -8.35 3.47 0.54
CA THR A 62 -8.93 2.30 -0.17
C THR A 62 -7.99 1.71 -1.21
N ASN A 63 -7.27 2.54 -1.98
CA ASN A 63 -6.27 2.05 -2.94
C ASN A 63 -5.11 1.34 -2.23
N CYS A 64 -4.52 1.97 -1.20
CA CYS A 64 -3.43 1.36 -0.43
C CYS A 64 -3.87 0.07 0.27
N GLY A 65 -5.06 0.05 0.87
CA GLY A 65 -5.64 -1.15 1.46
C GLY A 65 -5.87 -2.27 0.44
N PHE A 66 -6.35 -1.95 -0.76
CA PHE A 66 -6.54 -2.95 -1.82
C PHE A 66 -5.21 -3.58 -2.27
N VAL A 67 -4.16 -2.78 -2.41
CA VAL A 67 -2.80 -3.27 -2.71
C VAL A 67 -2.31 -4.21 -1.62
N ALA A 68 -2.51 -3.84 -0.34
CA ALA A 68 -2.13 -4.68 0.80
C ALA A 68 -2.84 -6.04 0.79
N VAL A 69 -4.16 -6.05 0.55
CA VAL A 69 -4.94 -7.29 0.47
C VAL A 69 -4.43 -8.19 -0.66
N LEU A 70 -4.18 -7.63 -1.84
CA LEU A 70 -3.65 -8.38 -2.97
C LEU A 70 -2.27 -8.97 -2.68
N PHE A 71 -1.38 -8.17 -2.08
CA PHE A 71 -0.03 -8.59 -1.75
C PHE A 71 -0.02 -9.72 -0.71
N THR A 72 -0.72 -9.53 0.42
CA THR A 72 -0.82 -10.56 1.46
C THR A 72 -1.54 -11.80 0.93
N GLY A 73 -2.59 -11.63 0.12
CA GLY A 73 -3.30 -12.74 -0.53
C GLY A 73 -2.41 -13.54 -1.49
N ALA A 74 -1.62 -12.86 -2.32
CA ALA A 74 -0.70 -13.49 -3.27
C ALA A 74 0.44 -14.23 -2.54
N ARG A 75 1.02 -13.62 -1.49
CA ARG A 75 2.00 -14.25 -0.59
C ARG A 75 1.46 -15.55 0.01
N CYS A 76 0.26 -15.50 0.56
CA CYS A 76 -0.42 -16.66 1.13
C CYS A 76 -0.66 -17.77 0.08
N GLY A 77 -1.13 -17.40 -1.11
CA GLY A 77 -1.37 -18.34 -2.20
C GLY A 77 -0.08 -19.04 -2.66
N LEU A 78 0.98 -18.26 -2.84
CA LEU A 78 2.29 -18.78 -3.25
C LEU A 78 2.97 -19.60 -2.16
N ARG A 79 2.86 -19.19 -0.88
CA ARG A 79 3.35 -20.00 0.27
C ARG A 79 2.62 -21.35 0.31
N ARG A 80 1.32 -21.38 0.04
CA ARG A 80 0.54 -22.63 -0.02
C ARG A 80 0.84 -23.46 -1.26
N TYR A 81 1.20 -22.84 -2.39
CA TYR A 81 1.55 -23.54 -3.62
C TYR A 81 2.97 -24.11 -3.61
N ARG A 82 3.96 -23.36 -3.11
CA ARG A 82 5.38 -23.76 -3.08
C ARG A 82 5.85 -24.38 -1.77
N GLY A 83 5.13 -24.17 -0.67
CA GLY A 83 5.53 -24.64 0.66
C GLY A 83 6.78 -23.96 1.22
N GLN A 84 7.23 -22.85 0.62
CA GLN A 84 8.39 -22.06 1.05
C GLN A 84 8.03 -20.58 1.14
N ASP A 85 8.69 -19.86 2.03
CA ASP A 85 8.53 -18.40 2.18
C ASP A 85 9.88 -17.68 2.08
N ASP A 86 10.31 -17.48 0.84
CA ASP A 86 11.55 -16.77 0.53
C ASP A 86 11.27 -15.37 -0.03
N TRP A 87 12.32 -14.56 -0.12
CA TRP A 87 12.28 -13.26 -0.80
C TRP A 87 11.73 -13.34 -2.25
N VAL A 88 11.94 -14.47 -2.94
CA VAL A 88 11.39 -14.74 -4.29
C VAL A 88 9.85 -14.77 -4.26
N ASN A 89 9.25 -15.34 -3.21
CA ASN A 89 7.80 -15.35 -3.02
C ASN A 89 7.26 -13.91 -2.93
N GLY A 90 7.96 -13.06 -2.18
CA GLY A 90 7.66 -11.63 -2.09
C GLY A 90 7.75 -10.91 -3.44
N PHE A 91 8.75 -11.22 -4.26
CA PHE A 91 8.91 -10.62 -5.57
C PHE A 91 7.78 -11.00 -6.53
N ILE A 92 7.39 -12.28 -6.55
CA ILE A 92 6.28 -12.76 -7.39
C ILE A 92 4.96 -12.17 -6.91
N ALA A 93 4.71 -12.15 -5.60
CA ALA A 93 3.50 -11.55 -5.03
C ALA A 93 3.39 -10.05 -5.37
N ALA A 94 4.50 -9.32 -5.31
CA ALA A 94 4.57 -7.92 -5.72
C ALA A 94 4.30 -7.75 -7.22
N GLY A 95 4.88 -8.60 -8.07
CA GLY A 95 4.65 -8.59 -9.52
C GLY A 95 3.18 -8.85 -9.88
N VAL A 96 2.55 -9.85 -9.26
CA VAL A 96 1.13 -10.17 -9.43
C VAL A 96 0.25 -9.00 -8.97
N THR A 97 0.53 -8.47 -7.78
CA THR A 97 -0.21 -7.32 -7.23
C THR A 97 -0.08 -6.10 -8.14
N GLY A 98 1.13 -5.79 -8.61
CA GLY A 98 1.41 -4.69 -9.52
C GLY A 98 0.70 -4.84 -10.86
N ALA A 99 0.68 -6.05 -11.44
CA ALA A 99 -0.04 -6.34 -12.68
C ALA A 99 -1.55 -6.13 -12.51
N VAL A 100 -2.15 -6.59 -11.42
CA VAL A 100 -3.58 -6.41 -11.13
C VAL A 100 -3.93 -4.93 -10.92
N VAL A 101 -3.09 -4.21 -10.17
CA VAL A 101 -3.28 -2.77 -9.93
C VAL A 101 -3.15 -1.98 -11.22
N ALA A 102 -2.13 -2.27 -12.04
CA ALA A 102 -1.92 -1.63 -13.35
C ALA A 102 -3.09 -1.90 -14.30
N ALA A 103 -3.63 -3.12 -14.32
CA ALA A 103 -4.82 -3.44 -15.11
C ALA A 103 -6.06 -2.66 -14.64
N ARG A 104 -6.22 -2.48 -13.31
CA ARG A 104 -7.36 -1.76 -12.71
C ARG A 104 -7.31 -0.25 -12.93
N THR A 105 -6.12 0.35 -12.96
CA THR A 105 -5.92 1.81 -12.92
C THR A 105 -5.33 2.39 -14.20
N GLY A 106 -4.91 1.55 -15.14
CA GLY A 106 -4.15 1.93 -16.34
C GLY A 106 -2.74 2.40 -16.00
N ALA A 107 -2.00 2.92 -17.00
CA ALA A 107 -0.63 3.44 -16.83
C ALA A 107 -0.50 4.69 -15.91
N ARG A 108 -1.57 5.09 -15.23
CA ARG A 108 -1.68 6.34 -14.46
C ARG A 108 -0.98 6.31 -13.08
N VAL A 109 -0.50 5.15 -12.65
CA VAL A 109 0.08 4.92 -11.29
C VAL A 109 1.61 4.93 -11.28
N ILE A 110 2.24 4.91 -12.47
CA ILE A 110 3.69 4.89 -12.63
C ILE A 110 4.41 6.06 -11.91
N PRO A 111 3.91 7.32 -11.90
CA PRO A 111 4.65 8.42 -11.27
C PRO A 111 4.53 8.48 -9.73
N MET A 112 3.55 7.81 -9.11
CA MET A 112 3.41 7.79 -7.64
C MET A 112 4.25 6.68 -6.99
N ALA A 113 4.47 5.58 -7.73
CA ALA A 113 5.32 4.47 -7.27
C ALA A 113 6.81 4.87 -7.20
N SER A 114 7.29 5.74 -8.11
CA SER A 114 8.69 6.22 -8.11
C SER A 114 9.04 7.04 -6.87
N MET A 115 8.06 7.75 -6.29
CA MET A 115 8.30 8.59 -5.11
C MET A 115 8.45 7.75 -3.83
N VAL A 116 7.72 6.64 -3.73
CA VAL A 116 7.80 5.70 -2.59
C VAL A 116 9.13 4.93 -2.59
N SER A 117 9.66 4.55 -3.76
CA SER A 117 10.97 3.89 -3.87
C SER A 117 12.13 4.76 -3.41
N VAL A 118 12.09 6.08 -3.66
CA VAL A 118 13.14 7.00 -3.18
C VAL A 118 13.09 7.15 -1.65
N ALA A 119 11.90 7.24 -1.08
CA ALA A 119 11.74 7.36 0.38
C ALA A 119 12.15 6.07 1.12
N CYS A 120 11.79 4.90 0.59
CA CYS A 120 12.23 3.61 1.14
C CYS A 120 13.74 3.43 1.00
N GLY A 121 14.33 3.76 -0.16
CA GLY A 121 15.78 3.69 -0.35
C GLY A 121 16.55 4.59 0.63
N ALA A 122 16.05 5.78 0.92
CA ALA A 122 16.64 6.66 1.93
C ALA A 122 16.51 6.07 3.35
N ALA A 123 15.34 5.53 3.71
CA ALA A 123 15.12 4.94 5.03
C ALA A 123 15.98 3.69 5.28
N GLU A 124 16.22 2.89 4.24
CA GLU A 124 17.07 1.70 4.30
C GLU A 124 18.56 2.07 4.39
N TYR A 125 18.98 3.11 3.66
CA TYR A 125 20.31 3.69 3.77
C TYR A 125 20.61 4.19 5.20
N TYR A 126 19.66 4.90 5.82
CA TYR A 126 19.82 5.38 7.21
C TYR A 126 19.84 4.26 8.26
N ARG A 127 19.21 3.11 7.99
CA ARG A 127 19.27 1.95 8.89
C ARG A 127 20.57 1.15 8.74
N LEU A 128 21.18 1.17 7.57
CA LEU A 128 22.48 0.54 7.31
C LEU A 128 23.66 1.41 7.76
N SER A 129 23.48 2.73 7.86
CA SER A 129 24.52 3.66 8.33
C SER A 129 24.57 3.83 9.86
N ARG A 130 23.84 3.00 10.62
CA ARG A 130 23.80 3.00 12.08
C ARG A 130 24.09 1.61 12.61
#